data_AF-A0A810L931-F1
#
_entry.id   AF-A0A810L931-F1
#
_cell.length_a   1.000
_cell.length_b   1.000
_cell.length_c   1.000
_cell.angle_alpha   90.00
_cell.angle_beta   90.00
_cell.angle_gamma   90.00
#
_symmetry.space_group_name_H-M   'P 1'
#
loop_
_entity.id
_entity.type
_entity.pdbx_description
1 polymer ?
#
loop_
_entity_poly.entity_id
_entity_poly.type
_entity_poly.pdbx_seq_one_letter_code
_entity_poly.pdbx_strand_id
1 'polypeptide(L)'
;MNGWLLAALILLVGGLPPALYLGSRGDGVDRLVGLQLTSATAVGFMLVFAYAYDRSSYLILPLVLALLSLAGTLVFTRLLGRSDR
;
A
#
# COMPACT_ATOMS: atom_id res chain seq x y z
N MET A 1 -23.48 6.90 -10.20
CA MET A 1 -22.17 6.24 -9.95
C MET A 1 -21.21 7.33 -9.52
N ASN A 2 -20.79 7.35 -8.25
CA ASN A 2 -19.95 8.42 -7.73
C ASN A 2 -18.57 8.34 -8.41
N GLY A 3 -18.08 9.42 -9.01
CA GLY A 3 -16.78 9.45 -9.71
C GLY A 3 -15.63 8.98 -8.81
N TRP A 4 -15.77 9.13 -7.50
CA TRP A 4 -14.86 8.61 -6.49
C TRP A 4 -14.78 7.07 -6.43
N LEU A 5 -15.88 6.35 -6.67
CA LEU A 5 -15.87 4.88 -6.74
C LEU A 5 -15.14 4.39 -8.00
N LEU A 6 -15.26 5.10 -9.11
CA LEU A 6 -14.49 4.82 -10.32
C LEU A 6 -12.99 5.08 -10.09
N ALA A 7 -12.65 6.19 -9.43
CA ALA A 7 -11.26 6.47 -9.05
C ALA A 7 -10.69 5.37 -8.13
N ALA A 8 -11.46 4.91 -7.14
CA ALA A 8 -11.05 3.80 -6.27
C ALA A 8 -10.83 2.49 -7.07
N LEU A 9 -11.72 2.18 -8.01
CA LEU A 9 -11.58 1.01 -8.89
C LEU A 9 -10.31 1.10 -9.75
N ILE A 10 -10.04 2.26 -10.35
CA ILE A 10 -8.84 2.50 -11.16
C ILE A 10 -7.58 2.32 -10.31
N LEU A 11 -7.59 2.80 -9.07
CA LEU A 11 -6.47 2.68 -8.14
C LEU A 11 -6.22 1.21 -7.75
N LEU A 12 -7.30 0.45 -7.51
CA LEU A 12 -7.23 -0.96 -7.19
C LEU A 12 -6.71 -1.79 -8.37
N VAL A 13 -7.26 -1.60 -9.57
CA VAL A 13 -6.90 -2.38 -10.75
C VAL A 13 -5.56 -1.94 -11.35
N GLY A 14 -5.23 -0.66 -11.27
CA GLY A 14 -4.00 -0.10 -11.82
C GLY A 14 -2.78 -0.28 -10.90
N GLY A 15 -2.96 -0.15 -9.58
CA GLY A 15 -1.85 -0.18 -8.63
C GLY A 15 -1.61 -1.55 -7.97
N LEU A 16 -2.65 -2.30 -7.63
CA LEU A 16 -2.52 -3.52 -6.84
C LEU A 16 -1.87 -4.69 -7.62
N PRO A 17 -2.28 -5.00 -8.87
CA PRO A 17 -1.70 -6.10 -9.63
C PRO A 17 -0.20 -5.98 -9.91
N PRO A 18 0.34 -4.83 -10.38
CA PRO A 18 1.78 -4.72 -10.60
C PRO A 18 2.55 -4.76 -9.27
N ALA A 19 2.02 -4.13 -8.23
CA ALA A 19 2.66 -4.13 -6.91
C ALA A 19 2.77 -5.54 -6.30
N LEU A 20 1.71 -6.34 -6.39
CA LEU A 20 1.71 -7.74 -5.95
C LEU A 20 2.63 -8.62 -6.80
N TYR A 21 2.68 -8.37 -8.10
CA TYR A 21 3.58 -9.08 -9.00
C TYR A 21 5.06 -8.80 -8.67
N LEU A 22 5.43 -7.54 -8.43
CA LEU A 22 6.76 -7.17 -7.93
C LEU A 22 7.05 -7.75 -6.54
N GLY A 23 6.05 -7.76 -5.65
CA GLY A 23 6.20 -8.29 -4.29
C GLY A 23 6.37 -9.82 -4.20
N SER A 24 5.97 -10.54 -5.25
CA SER A 24 6.02 -12.01 -5.31
C SER A 24 7.19 -12.57 -6.11
N ARG A 25 7.93 -11.73 -6.84
CA ARG A 25 9.11 -12.11 -7.64
C ARG A 25 10.39 -11.42 -7.13
N GLY A 26 11.54 -11.98 -7.52
CA GLY A 26 12.85 -11.36 -7.29
C GLY A 26 13.45 -11.57 -5.89
N ASP A 27 14.54 -10.84 -5.67
CA ASP A 27 15.34 -10.83 -4.43
C ASP A 27 14.61 -10.11 -3.29
N GLY A 28 15.16 -10.17 -2.08
CA GLY A 28 14.54 -9.57 -0.89
C GLY A 28 14.26 -8.07 -1.03
N VAL A 29 15.10 -7.34 -1.79
CA VAL A 29 14.91 -5.91 -2.07
C VAL A 29 13.74 -5.67 -3.04
N ASP A 30 13.59 -6.47 -4.10
CA ASP A 30 12.49 -6.36 -5.06
C ASP A 30 11.14 -6.62 -4.38
N ARG A 31 11.11 -7.63 -3.51
CA ARG A 31 9.92 -7.96 -2.70
C ARG A 31 9.54 -6.82 -1.75
N LEU A 32 10.54 -6.15 -1.16
CA LEU A 32 10.35 -4.97 -0.32
C LEU A 32 9.74 -3.80 -1.10
N VAL A 33 10.23 -3.55 -2.32
CA VAL A 33 9.71 -2.50 -3.20
C VAL A 33 8.26 -2.80 -3.57
N GLY A 34 7.94 -4.04 -3.93
CA GLY A 34 6.56 -4.48 -4.21
C GLY A 34 5.63 -4.32 -3.01
N LEU A 35 6.09 -4.66 -1.79
CA LEU A 35 5.34 -4.47 -0.55
C LEU A 35 5.06 -2.99 -0.25
N GLN A 36 6.04 -2.12 -0.48
CA GLN A 36 5.89 -0.68 -0.30
C GLN A 36 4.90 -0.09 -1.32
N LEU A 37 5.01 -0.47 -2.59
CA LEU A 37 4.07 -0.05 -3.63
C LEU A 37 2.63 -0.51 -3.31
N THR A 38 2.48 -1.75 -2.83
CA THR A 38 1.17 -2.33 -2.45
C THR A 38 0.56 -1.53 -1.29
N SER A 39 1.38 -1.21 -0.29
CA SER A 39 0.95 -0.47 0.89
C SER A 39 0.52 0.97 0.54
N ALA A 40 1.30 1.69 -0.27
CA ALA A 40 0.95 3.02 -0.74
C ALA A 40 -0.35 3.03 -1.55
N THR A 41 -0.52 2.04 -2.43
CA THR A 41 -1.75 1.85 -3.20
C THR A 41 -2.96 1.58 -2.29
N ALA A 42 -2.81 0.72 -1.29
CA ALA A 42 -3.87 0.42 -0.33
C ALA A 42 -4.30 1.65 0.48
N VAL A 43 -3.33 2.47 0.93
CA VAL A 43 -3.61 3.74 1.64
C VAL A 43 -4.38 4.71 0.72
N GLY A 44 -3.93 4.89 -0.52
CA GLY A 44 -4.59 5.75 -1.50
C GLY A 44 -6.01 5.28 -1.82
N PHE A 45 -6.21 3.98 -2.02
CA PHE A 45 -7.52 3.36 -2.21
C PHE A 45 -8.45 3.65 -1.02
N MET A 46 -7.98 3.39 0.21
CA MET A 46 -8.77 3.59 1.42
C MET A 46 -9.14 5.07 1.64
N LEU A 47 -8.25 5.99 1.26
CA LEU A 47 -8.51 7.43 1.31
C LEU A 47 -9.61 7.83 0.34
N VAL A 48 -9.50 7.44 -0.94
CA VAL A 48 -10.52 7.71 -1.97
C VAL A 48 -11.86 7.07 -1.58
N PHE A 49 -11.81 5.89 -0.99
CA PHE A 49 -12.98 5.20 -0.47
C PHE A 49 -13.63 5.99 0.69
N ALA A 50 -12.84 6.52 1.64
CA ALA A 50 -13.37 7.36 2.71
C ALA A 50 -14.09 8.61 2.17
N TYR A 51 -13.55 9.26 1.12
CA TYR A 51 -14.19 10.37 0.43
C TYR A 51 -15.48 9.95 -0.29
N ALA A 52 -15.54 8.74 -0.86
CA ALA A 52 -16.73 8.25 -1.55
C ALA A 52 -17.96 8.08 -0.62
N TYR A 53 -17.73 7.89 0.69
CA TYR A 53 -18.76 7.69 1.72
C TYR A 53 -19.00 8.91 2.61
N ASP A 54 -18.30 10.02 2.37
CA ASP A 54 -18.39 11.29 3.11
C ASP A 54 -18.28 11.14 4.65
N ARG A 55 -17.60 10.09 5.12
CA ARG A 55 -17.47 9.77 6.54
C ARG A 55 -16.04 9.93 7.01
N SER A 56 -15.79 10.99 7.77
CA SER A 56 -14.49 11.30 8.38
C SER A 56 -13.91 10.16 9.22
N SER A 57 -14.76 9.37 9.88
CA SER A 57 -14.32 8.23 10.71
C SER A 57 -13.52 7.17 9.93
N TYR A 58 -13.69 7.07 8.60
CA TYR A 58 -12.93 6.14 7.77
C TYR A 58 -11.48 6.56 7.51
N LEU A 59 -11.09 7.81 7.84
CA LEU A 59 -9.71 8.30 7.66
C LEU A 59 -8.72 7.71 8.67
N ILE A 60 -9.20 7.14 9.77
CA ILE A 60 -8.35 6.50 10.78
C ILE A 60 -7.63 5.28 10.17
N LEU A 61 -8.31 4.52 9.32
CA LEU A 61 -7.77 3.32 8.70
C LEU A 61 -6.58 3.58 7.74
N PRO A 62 -6.67 4.49 6.74
CA PRO A 62 -5.52 4.82 5.89
C PRO A 62 -4.36 5.40 6.68
N LEU A 63 -4.64 6.20 7.73
CA LEU A 63 -3.59 6.79 8.57
C LEU A 63 -2.81 5.72 9.34
N VAL A 64 -3.51 4.79 9.98
CA VAL A 64 -2.89 3.67 10.72
C VAL A 64 -2.12 2.76 9.76
N LEU A 65 -2.69 2.45 8.60
CA LEU A 65 -2.00 1.66 7.56
C LEU A 65 -0.71 2.32 7.06
N ALA A 66 -0.70 3.64 6.87
CA ALA A 66 0.50 4.37 6.44
C ALA A 66 1.62 4.27 7.48
N LEU A 67 1.30 4.43 8.76
CA LEU A 67 2.27 4.30 9.86
C LEU A 67 2.80 2.86 9.98
N LEU A 68 1.92 1.86 9.89
CA LEU A 68 2.28 0.45 9.90
C LEU A 68 3.19 0.08 8.72
N SER A 69 2.88 0.59 7.52
CA SER A 69 3.70 0.35 6.32
C SER A 69 5.12 0.89 6.49
N LEU A 70 5.25 2.13 6.99
CA LEU A 70 6.55 2.73 7.27
C LEU A 70 7.35 1.91 8.30
N ALA A 71 6.71 1.56 9.42
CA ALA A 71 7.34 0.75 10.46
C ALA A 71 7.76 -0.64 9.95
N GLY A 72 6.88 -1.31 9.21
CA GLY A 72 7.14 -2.63 8.63
C GLY A 72 8.33 -2.61 7.66
N THR A 73 8.43 -1.61 6.81
CA THR A 73 9.56 -1.50 5.88
C THR A 73 10.87 -1.21 6.58
N LEU A 74 10.90 -0.38 7.61
CA LEU A 74 12.13 -0.19 8.39
C LEU A 74 12.59 -1.50 9.06
N VAL A 75 11.64 -2.31 9.55
CA VAL A 75 11.95 -3.63 10.12
C VAL A 75 12.52 -4.56 9.05
N PHE A 76 11.87 -4.69 7.89
CA PHE A 76 12.36 -5.56 6.82
C PHE A 76 13.69 -5.09 6.24
N THR A 77 13.88 -3.79 6.01
CA THR A 77 15.16 -3.22 5.57
C THR A 77 16.27 -3.53 6.58
N ARG A 78 15.98 -3.43 7.89
CA ARG A 78 16.95 -3.78 8.94
C ARG A 78 17.30 -5.28 8.95
N LEU A 79 16.32 -6.16 8.68
CA LEU A 79 16.54 -7.60 8.63
C LEU A 79 17.38 -7.99 7.40
N LEU A 80 17.06 -7.43 6.24
CA LEU A 80 17.81 -7.66 5.00
C LEU A 80 19.24 -7.14 5.12
N GLY A 81 19.44 -5.93 5.63
CA GLY A 81 20.78 -5.38 5.88
C GLY A 81 21.59 -6.12 6.95
N ARG A 82 21.00 -7.07 7.69
CA ARG A 82 21.72 -8.00 8.56
C ARG A 82 22.04 -9.34 7.91
N SER A 83 21.26 -9.75 6.91
CA SER A 83 21.50 -11.00 6.18
C SER A 83 22.71 -10.91 5.25
N ASP A 84 23.08 -9.70 4.82
CA ASP A 84 24.19 -9.43 3.90
C ASP A 84 25.55 -9.22 4.61
N ARG A 85 25.63 -9.38 5.95
CA ARG A 85 26.88 -9.37 6.73
C ARG A 85 27.16 -10.73 7.34
#